data_AF-M5C567-F1
#
_entry.id   AF-M5C567-F1
#
_cell.length_a   1.000
_cell.length_b   1.000
_cell.length_c   1.000
_cell.angle_alpha   90.00
_cell.angle_beta   90.00
_cell.angle_gamma   90.00
#
_symmetry.space_group_name_H-M   'P 1'
#
loop_
_entity.id
_entity.type
_entity.pdbx_description
1 polymer ?
#
loop_
_entity_poly.entity_id
_entity_poly.type
_entity_poly.pdbx_seq_one_letter_code
_entity_poly.pdbx_strand_id
1 'polypeptide(L)'
;MGNIFSQIFPPKPLFSVEQIPDLTGRVFIVTGGNAGVGKETCKALLNKNAKVYLAARNKSRAHDAIEWLKAETNGREPIFLELDLSSLDSVRKAAEQFKSKEQELHALFNNAGVMAPPVEQRTSDGYDLQFGTNVLGHYFFTTLLLPTLIHTAKNSPLAHGHARVINTSSSAVNFVPKTGITWETLGTDESSIAACKKLGTNGLYAQSKLGNVLFSNELAKRYVDQGIISSSLHPGTCMVYLCHSDF
;
A
#
# COMPACT_ATOMS: atom_id res chain seq x y z
N MET A 1 15.74 23.34 3.43
CA MET A 1 16.68 22.54 2.62
C MET A 1 17.13 21.23 3.27
N GLY A 2 17.27 21.14 4.61
CA GLY A 2 17.75 19.91 5.27
C GLY A 2 16.90 18.64 5.12
N ASN A 3 15.56 18.75 5.05
CA ASN A 3 14.66 17.60 5.03
C ASN A 3 14.68 16.81 3.71
N ILE A 4 15.00 17.46 2.58
CA ILE A 4 15.08 16.79 1.27
C ILE A 4 16.39 16.00 1.14
N PHE A 5 17.51 16.59 1.58
CA PHE A 5 18.82 15.94 1.50
C PHE A 5 18.87 14.65 2.35
N SER A 6 18.28 14.66 3.54
CA SER A 6 18.15 13.47 4.39
C SER A 6 17.19 12.41 3.83
N GLN A 7 16.26 12.78 2.95
CA GLN A 7 15.39 11.80 2.27
C GLN A 7 16.06 11.17 1.05
N ILE A 8 16.96 11.88 0.38
CA ILE A 8 17.75 11.36 -0.74
C ILE A 8 18.88 10.47 -0.23
N PHE A 9 19.54 10.86 0.85
CA PHE A 9 20.62 10.12 1.50
C PHE A 9 20.24 9.80 2.95
N PRO A 10 19.39 8.79 3.18
CA PRO A 10 18.98 8.43 4.53
C PRO A 10 20.20 7.96 5.34
N PRO A 11 20.29 8.34 6.64
CA PRO A 11 21.32 7.81 7.52
C PRO A 11 21.15 6.29 7.70
N LYS A 12 22.21 5.62 8.16
CA LYS A 12 22.17 4.18 8.44
C LYS A 12 20.97 3.87 9.36
N PRO A 13 20.14 2.86 9.04
CA PRO A 13 18.97 2.56 9.84
C PRO A 13 19.39 2.13 11.25
N LEU A 14 18.68 2.64 12.26
CA LEU A 14 18.85 2.26 13.66
C LEU A 14 18.16 0.92 13.99
N PHE A 15 17.29 0.45 13.09
CA PHE A 15 16.52 -0.77 13.21
C PHE A 15 16.77 -1.69 12.01
N SER A 16 17.09 -2.95 12.27
CA SER A 16 17.33 -3.97 11.24
C SER A 16 16.27 -5.07 11.27
N VAL A 17 16.20 -5.87 10.20
CA VAL A 17 15.21 -6.95 10.07
C VAL A 17 15.41 -8.04 11.14
N GLU A 18 16.63 -8.20 11.64
CA GLU A 18 16.97 -9.14 12.71
C GLU A 18 16.26 -8.78 14.02
N GLN A 19 16.01 -7.50 14.25
CA GLN A 19 15.38 -6.97 15.47
C GLN A 19 13.84 -7.06 15.45
N ILE A 20 13.24 -7.48 14.33
CA ILE A 20 11.81 -7.78 14.28
C ILE A 20 11.56 -8.96 15.24
N PRO A 21 10.60 -8.85 16.19
CA PRO A 21 10.27 -9.94 17.10
C PRO A 21 9.64 -11.12 16.35
N ASP A 22 9.43 -12.22 17.04
CA ASP A 22 8.61 -13.30 16.48
C ASP A 22 7.17 -12.82 16.23
N LEU A 23 6.64 -13.13 15.05
CA LEU A 23 5.31 -12.72 14.58
C LEU A 23 4.39 -13.93 14.42
N THR A 24 4.71 -15.07 15.05
CA THR A 24 3.84 -16.25 15.09
C THR A 24 2.42 -15.86 15.52
N GLY A 25 1.42 -16.38 14.80
CA GLY A 25 0.01 -16.09 15.06
C GLY A 25 -0.49 -14.75 14.50
N ARG A 26 0.38 -13.93 13.91
CA ARG A 26 -0.02 -12.63 13.36
C ARG A 26 -0.26 -12.68 11.86
N VAL A 27 -1.29 -11.97 11.44
CA VAL A 27 -1.78 -11.93 10.07
C VAL A 27 -1.49 -10.58 9.43
N PHE A 28 -0.90 -10.60 8.24
CA PHE A 28 -0.49 -9.42 7.49
C PHE A 28 -1.00 -9.48 6.06
N ILE A 29 -1.35 -8.33 5.49
CA ILE A 29 -1.59 -8.19 4.05
C ILE A 29 -0.58 -7.20 3.48
N VAL A 30 0.08 -7.57 2.37
CA VAL A 30 0.99 -6.70 1.62
C VAL A 30 0.48 -6.55 0.20
N THR A 31 0.01 -5.35 -0.17
CA THR A 31 -0.38 -5.05 -1.54
C THR A 31 0.85 -4.83 -2.42
N GLY A 32 0.84 -5.36 -3.64
CA GLY A 32 2.02 -5.35 -4.51
C GLY A 32 3.16 -6.20 -3.95
N GLY A 33 2.83 -7.24 -3.16
CA GLY A 33 3.81 -8.10 -2.52
C GLY A 33 4.59 -9.01 -3.48
N ASN A 34 4.28 -8.99 -4.77
CA ASN A 34 4.96 -9.77 -5.80
C ASN A 34 6.23 -9.10 -6.35
N ALA A 35 6.48 -7.82 -6.06
CA ALA A 35 7.64 -7.09 -6.60
C ALA A 35 8.18 -6.03 -5.65
N GLY A 36 9.43 -5.61 -5.90
CA GLY A 36 10.08 -4.48 -5.23
C GLY A 36 10.01 -4.54 -3.70
N VAL A 37 9.72 -3.39 -3.07
CA VAL A 37 9.64 -3.25 -1.60
C VAL A 37 8.58 -4.17 -1.00
N GLY A 38 7.48 -4.41 -1.70
CA GLY A 38 6.43 -5.33 -1.22
C GLY A 38 6.94 -6.76 -1.08
N LYS A 39 7.71 -7.25 -2.06
CA LYS A 39 8.30 -8.59 -2.02
C LYS A 39 9.30 -8.76 -0.87
N GLU A 40 10.17 -7.79 -0.67
CA GLU A 40 11.11 -7.81 0.47
C GLU A 40 10.40 -7.68 1.82
N THR A 41 9.29 -6.94 1.88
CA THR A 41 8.43 -6.88 3.08
C THR A 41 7.83 -8.26 3.39
N CYS A 42 7.30 -8.96 2.38
CA CYS A 42 6.82 -10.34 2.53
C CYS A 42 7.95 -11.26 3.06
N LYS A 43 9.15 -11.17 2.48
CA LYS A 43 10.31 -11.97 2.91
C LYS A 43 10.65 -11.74 4.39
N ALA A 44 10.72 -10.48 4.82
CA ALA A 44 11.04 -10.14 6.21
C ALA A 44 9.97 -10.67 7.18
N LEU A 45 8.69 -10.52 6.84
CA LEU A 45 7.57 -11.00 7.66
C LEU A 45 7.54 -12.53 7.75
N LEU A 46 7.66 -13.23 6.62
CA LEU A 46 7.72 -14.69 6.57
C LEU A 46 8.89 -15.23 7.40
N ASN A 47 10.06 -14.58 7.30
CA ASN A 47 11.23 -14.97 8.09
C ASN A 47 11.03 -14.88 9.61
N LYS A 48 10.01 -14.13 10.04
CA LYS A 48 9.61 -13.94 11.42
C LYS A 48 8.30 -14.67 11.76
N ASN A 49 7.98 -15.75 11.03
CA ASN A 49 6.83 -16.64 11.27
C ASN A 49 5.44 -15.99 11.15
N ALA A 50 5.36 -14.83 10.49
CA ALA A 50 4.08 -14.20 10.20
C ALA A 50 3.27 -15.01 9.18
N LYS A 51 1.94 -14.96 9.29
CA LYS A 51 1.03 -15.34 8.21
C LYS A 51 0.87 -14.17 7.27
N VAL A 52 1.35 -14.30 6.04
CA VAL A 52 1.39 -13.20 5.06
C VAL A 52 0.47 -13.47 3.90
N TYR A 53 -0.42 -12.53 3.61
CA TYR A 53 -1.18 -12.45 2.38
C TYR A 53 -0.46 -11.55 1.38
N LEU A 54 -0.01 -12.14 0.28
CA LEU A 54 0.58 -11.44 -0.85
C LEU A 54 -0.54 -11.05 -1.80
N ALA A 55 -0.91 -9.76 -1.79
CA ALA A 55 -2.00 -9.25 -2.61
C ALA A 55 -1.47 -8.66 -3.92
N ALA A 56 -1.93 -9.17 -5.06
CA ALA A 56 -1.48 -8.73 -6.38
C ALA A 56 -2.52 -9.01 -7.47
N ARG A 57 -2.48 -8.24 -8.56
CA ARG A 57 -3.41 -8.37 -9.70
C ARG A 57 -3.10 -9.54 -10.65
N ASN A 58 -1.81 -9.86 -10.86
CA ASN A 58 -1.40 -10.86 -11.83
C ASN A 58 -1.01 -12.16 -11.12
N LYS A 59 -1.83 -13.20 -11.27
CA LYS A 59 -1.65 -14.50 -10.62
C LYS A 59 -0.32 -15.18 -10.99
N SER A 60 0.09 -15.10 -12.26
CA SER A 60 1.35 -15.72 -12.72
C SER A 60 2.57 -15.08 -12.05
N ARG A 61 2.68 -13.74 -12.11
CA ARG A 61 3.76 -12.99 -11.45
C ARG A 61 3.72 -13.15 -9.92
N ALA A 62 2.53 -13.32 -9.33
CA ALA A 62 2.39 -13.60 -7.92
C ALA A 62 2.92 -15.00 -7.56
N HIS A 63 2.67 -16.00 -8.40
CA HIS A 63 3.18 -17.36 -8.20
C HIS A 63 4.71 -17.42 -8.30
N ASP A 64 5.31 -16.76 -9.30
CA ASP A 64 6.77 -16.65 -9.40
C ASP A 64 7.39 -16.03 -8.13
N ALA A 65 6.74 -15.00 -7.59
CA ALA A 65 7.17 -14.36 -6.35
C ALA A 65 7.00 -15.27 -5.12
N ILE A 66 5.94 -16.08 -5.08
CA ILE A 66 5.70 -17.06 -4.01
C ILE A 66 6.80 -18.12 -4.00
N GLU A 67 7.16 -18.69 -5.16
CA GLU A 67 8.22 -19.69 -5.26
C GLU A 67 9.59 -19.12 -4.84
N TRP A 68 9.88 -17.89 -5.27
CA TRP A 68 11.08 -17.18 -4.82
C TRP A 68 11.07 -16.96 -3.29
N LEU A 69 9.96 -16.49 -2.72
CA LEU A 69 9.84 -16.27 -1.27
C LEU A 69 9.98 -17.57 -0.48
N LYS A 70 9.44 -18.67 -1.00
CA LYS A 70 9.56 -20.00 -0.41
C LYS A 70 11.00 -20.45 -0.31
N ALA A 71 11.79 -20.28 -1.37
CA ALA A 71 13.22 -20.57 -1.35
C ALA A 71 13.97 -19.68 -0.34
N GLU A 72 13.63 -18.40 -0.26
CA GLU A 72 14.32 -17.39 0.55
C GLU A 72 13.93 -17.37 2.03
N THR A 73 12.92 -18.15 2.43
CA THR A 73 12.38 -18.12 3.80
C THR A 73 12.27 -19.50 4.44
N ASN A 74 13.11 -20.44 3.99
CA ASN A 74 13.16 -21.83 4.47
C ASN A 74 11.84 -22.59 4.29
N GLY A 75 11.21 -22.44 3.13
CA GLY A 75 9.99 -23.16 2.76
C GLY A 75 8.68 -22.51 3.21
N ARG A 76 8.72 -21.36 3.89
CA ARG A 76 7.53 -20.59 4.24
C ARG A 76 6.99 -19.86 3.01
N GLU A 77 5.69 -19.93 2.77
CA GLU A 77 5.08 -19.32 1.59
C GLU A 77 3.94 -18.38 2.01
N PRO A 78 3.78 -17.23 1.33
CA PRO A 78 2.64 -16.37 1.58
C PRO A 78 1.40 -16.89 0.83
N ILE A 79 0.22 -16.47 1.29
CA ILE A 79 -1.06 -16.80 0.69
C ILE A 79 -1.37 -15.79 -0.40
N PHE A 80 -1.63 -16.24 -1.63
CA PHE A 80 -2.05 -15.35 -2.71
C PHE A 80 -3.45 -14.78 -2.45
N LEU A 81 -3.58 -13.46 -2.58
CA LEU A 81 -4.84 -12.72 -2.60
C LEU A 81 -4.94 -11.96 -3.92
N GLU A 82 -5.91 -12.30 -4.75
CA GLU A 82 -6.13 -11.59 -6.01
C GLU A 82 -6.72 -10.21 -5.69
N LEU A 83 -5.98 -9.16 -6.07
CA LEU A 83 -6.36 -7.77 -5.79
C LEU A 83 -5.87 -6.85 -6.91
N ASP A 84 -6.82 -6.33 -7.68
CA ASP A 84 -6.60 -5.21 -8.58
C ASP A 84 -7.16 -3.93 -7.97
N LEU A 85 -6.28 -3.04 -7.52
CA LEU A 85 -6.63 -1.75 -6.92
C LEU A 85 -7.22 -0.76 -7.93
N SER A 86 -7.10 -1.02 -9.23
CA SER A 86 -7.75 -0.25 -10.28
C SER A 86 -9.19 -0.69 -10.57
N SER A 87 -9.73 -1.61 -9.76
CA SER A 87 -11.13 -2.04 -9.84
C SER A 87 -11.78 -2.16 -8.46
N LEU A 88 -12.78 -1.34 -8.18
CA LEU A 88 -13.49 -1.37 -6.89
C LEU A 88 -14.23 -2.70 -6.66
N ASP A 89 -14.68 -3.36 -7.73
CA ASP A 89 -15.26 -4.71 -7.66
C ASP A 89 -14.21 -5.75 -7.22
N SER A 90 -13.01 -5.72 -7.82
CA SER A 90 -11.89 -6.57 -7.39
C SER A 90 -11.52 -6.32 -5.93
N VAL A 91 -11.43 -5.05 -5.50
CA VAL A 91 -11.16 -4.67 -4.12
C VAL A 91 -12.20 -5.25 -3.15
N ARG A 92 -13.48 -5.19 -3.50
CA ARG A 92 -14.57 -5.76 -2.68
C ARG A 92 -14.42 -7.27 -2.54
N LYS A 93 -14.24 -7.98 -3.66
CA LYS A 93 -14.06 -9.43 -3.69
C LYS A 93 -12.85 -9.88 -2.87
N ALA A 94 -11.72 -9.18 -2.99
CA ALA A 94 -10.52 -9.47 -2.21
C ALA A 94 -10.75 -9.32 -0.70
N ALA A 95 -11.44 -8.25 -0.28
CA ALA A 95 -11.76 -8.03 1.13
C ALA A 95 -12.72 -9.10 1.68
N GLU A 96 -13.72 -9.51 0.90
CA GLU A 96 -14.64 -10.60 1.25
C GLU A 96 -13.91 -11.94 1.34
N GLN A 97 -13.04 -12.24 0.38
CA GLN A 97 -12.20 -13.45 0.39
C GLN A 97 -11.27 -13.50 1.59
N PHE A 98 -10.70 -12.36 2.00
CA PHE A 98 -9.87 -12.30 3.20
C PHE A 98 -10.71 -12.55 4.46
N LYS A 99 -11.83 -11.82 4.61
CA LYS A 99 -12.71 -11.93 5.79
C LYS A 99 -13.37 -13.31 5.94
N SER A 100 -13.54 -14.06 4.86
CA SER A 100 -14.06 -15.44 4.94
C SER A 100 -13.03 -16.44 5.48
N LYS A 101 -11.74 -16.08 5.47
CA LYS A 101 -10.63 -16.93 5.91
C LYS A 101 -10.01 -16.49 7.24
N GLU A 102 -10.03 -15.18 7.52
CA GLU A 102 -9.35 -14.58 8.65
C GLU A 102 -10.30 -13.74 9.50
N GLN A 103 -10.16 -13.88 10.81
CA GLN A 103 -10.86 -13.03 11.79
C GLN A 103 -9.97 -11.88 12.29
N GLU A 104 -8.67 -11.92 11.99
CA GLU A 104 -7.70 -10.94 12.47
C GLU A 104 -6.83 -10.38 11.36
N LEU A 105 -6.45 -9.12 11.50
CA LEU A 105 -5.50 -8.42 10.64
C LEU A 105 -4.63 -7.51 11.51
N HIS A 106 -3.36 -7.87 11.66
CA HIS A 106 -2.43 -7.18 12.56
C HIS A 106 -1.72 -6.02 11.87
N ALA A 107 -1.38 -6.17 10.59
CA ALA A 107 -1.03 -5.00 9.78
C ALA A 107 -1.41 -5.12 8.29
N LEU A 108 -1.80 -3.99 7.74
CA LEU A 108 -2.06 -3.79 6.31
C LEU A 108 -0.98 -2.87 5.73
N PHE A 109 -0.21 -3.38 4.78
CA PHE A 109 0.76 -2.61 4.00
C PHE A 109 0.15 -2.25 2.64
N ASN A 110 -0.35 -1.02 2.55
CA ASN A 110 -0.81 -0.40 1.31
C ASN A 110 0.40 0.09 0.51
N ASN A 111 1.09 -0.86 -0.13
CA ASN A 111 2.36 -0.65 -0.81
C ASN A 111 2.23 -0.56 -2.34
N ALA A 112 1.29 -1.27 -2.95
CA ALA A 112 1.09 -1.27 -4.39
C ALA A 112 0.92 0.16 -4.95
N GLY A 113 1.37 0.36 -6.18
CA GLY A 113 1.10 1.60 -6.86
C GLY A 113 1.63 1.60 -8.28
N VAL A 114 1.13 2.54 -9.05
CA VAL A 114 1.58 2.84 -10.40
C VAL A 114 2.25 4.21 -10.40
N MET A 115 3.25 4.34 -11.26
CA MET A 115 4.00 5.58 -11.46
C MET A 115 4.08 5.82 -12.96
N ALA A 116 3.68 7.01 -13.35
CA ALA A 116 3.74 7.50 -14.71
C ALA A 116 3.08 6.66 -15.83
N PRO A 117 1.87 6.10 -15.64
CA PRO A 117 1.10 5.62 -16.77
C PRO A 117 0.70 6.78 -17.70
N PRO A 118 0.31 6.51 -18.95
CA PRO A 118 -0.32 7.49 -19.82
C PRO A 118 -1.50 8.20 -19.12
N VAL A 119 -1.60 9.51 -19.26
CA VAL A 119 -2.54 10.37 -18.51
C VAL A 119 -4.01 10.06 -18.82
N GLU A 120 -4.25 9.48 -19.99
CA GLU A 120 -5.56 9.06 -20.46
C GLU A 120 -6.02 7.76 -19.80
N GLN A 121 -5.11 6.96 -19.24
CA GLN A 121 -5.49 5.68 -18.63
C GLN A 121 -6.36 5.90 -17.39
N ARG A 122 -7.39 5.07 -17.29
CA ARG A 122 -8.38 5.11 -16.23
C ARG A 122 -8.51 3.75 -15.54
N THR A 123 -8.96 3.79 -14.29
CA THR A 123 -9.45 2.60 -13.58
C THR A 123 -10.69 2.02 -14.26
N SER A 124 -11.11 0.80 -13.91
CA SER A 124 -12.38 0.25 -14.40
C SER A 124 -13.58 1.13 -14.02
N ASP A 125 -13.46 1.87 -12.93
CA ASP A 125 -14.48 2.78 -12.41
C ASP A 125 -14.39 4.22 -12.97
N GLY A 126 -13.50 4.47 -13.94
CA GLY A 126 -13.40 5.76 -14.65
C GLY A 126 -12.50 6.84 -14.02
N TYR A 127 -11.88 6.59 -12.87
CA TYR A 127 -10.95 7.53 -12.23
C TYR A 127 -9.58 7.56 -12.90
N ASP A 128 -8.81 8.63 -12.69
CA ASP A 128 -7.37 8.66 -13.02
C ASP A 128 -6.67 7.41 -12.46
N LEU A 129 -5.86 6.73 -13.28
CA LEU A 129 -5.26 5.47 -12.89
C LEU A 129 -4.31 5.61 -11.69
N GLN A 130 -3.56 6.71 -11.59
CA GLN A 130 -2.61 6.91 -10.48
C GLN A 130 -3.33 7.16 -9.15
N PHE A 131 -4.26 8.11 -9.11
CA PHE A 131 -5.02 8.40 -7.90
C PHE A 131 -5.96 7.25 -7.54
N GLY A 132 -6.62 6.66 -8.55
CA GLY A 132 -7.50 5.51 -8.39
C GLY A 132 -6.79 4.30 -7.78
N THR A 133 -5.64 3.92 -8.33
CA THR A 133 -4.88 2.76 -7.83
C THR A 133 -4.15 3.06 -6.52
N ASN A 134 -3.42 4.19 -6.45
CA ASN A 134 -2.52 4.46 -5.32
C ASN A 134 -3.28 4.87 -4.05
N VAL A 135 -4.44 5.52 -4.21
CA VAL A 135 -5.22 6.12 -3.11
C VAL A 135 -6.60 5.49 -2.97
N LEU A 136 -7.47 5.61 -3.98
CA LEU A 136 -8.88 5.22 -3.84
C LEU A 136 -9.06 3.72 -3.59
N GLY A 137 -8.35 2.87 -4.34
CA GLY A 137 -8.38 1.43 -4.16
C GLY A 137 -7.93 1.02 -2.76
N HIS A 138 -6.82 1.60 -2.27
CA HIS A 138 -6.32 1.34 -0.92
C HIS A 138 -7.24 1.88 0.17
N TYR A 139 -7.79 3.08 -0.01
CA TYR A 139 -8.78 3.66 0.90
C TYR A 139 -9.99 2.73 1.03
N PHE A 140 -10.54 2.29 -0.10
CA PHE A 140 -11.71 1.41 -0.12
C PHE A 140 -11.38 0.05 0.50
N PHE A 141 -10.25 -0.55 0.13
CA PHE A 141 -9.81 -1.83 0.70
C PHE A 141 -9.62 -1.74 2.22
N THR A 142 -8.94 -0.69 2.69
CA THR A 142 -8.75 -0.44 4.13
C THR A 142 -10.09 -0.25 4.83
N THR A 143 -11.01 0.52 4.25
CA THR A 143 -12.34 0.78 4.82
C THR A 143 -13.15 -0.51 4.98
N LEU A 144 -13.09 -1.41 3.99
CA LEU A 144 -13.76 -2.71 4.05
C LEU A 144 -13.17 -3.66 5.10
N LEU A 145 -11.89 -3.46 5.46
CA LEU A 145 -11.16 -4.24 6.46
C LEU A 145 -11.11 -3.58 7.84
N LEU A 146 -11.62 -2.35 7.99
CA LEU A 146 -11.65 -1.64 9.27
C LEU A 146 -12.31 -2.45 10.39
N PRO A 147 -13.46 -3.13 10.19
CA PRO A 147 -14.05 -3.94 11.25
C PRO A 147 -13.09 -5.02 11.77
N THR A 148 -12.33 -5.67 10.88
CA THR A 148 -11.34 -6.69 11.23
C THR A 148 -10.14 -6.08 11.95
N LEU A 149 -9.61 -4.95 11.46
CA LEU A 149 -8.52 -4.21 12.11
C LEU A 149 -8.90 -3.78 13.54
N ILE A 150 -10.10 -3.23 13.72
CA ILE A 150 -10.63 -2.81 15.03
C ILE A 150 -10.83 -4.02 15.94
N HIS A 151 -11.37 -5.13 15.40
CA HIS A 151 -11.52 -6.37 16.14
C HIS A 151 -10.18 -6.88 16.66
N THR A 152 -9.16 -6.95 15.81
CA THR A 152 -7.80 -7.34 16.20
C THR A 152 -7.23 -6.40 17.25
N ALA A 153 -7.36 -5.08 17.06
CA ALA A 153 -6.85 -4.10 18.02
C ALA A 153 -7.47 -4.22 19.42
N LYS A 154 -8.73 -4.65 19.51
CA LYS A 154 -9.44 -4.85 20.79
C LYS A 154 -9.08 -6.17 21.47
N ASN A 155 -8.87 -7.23 20.69
CA ASN A 155 -8.73 -8.59 21.22
C ASN A 155 -7.28 -9.07 21.34
N SER A 156 -6.35 -8.43 20.61
CA SER A 156 -4.92 -8.70 20.76
C SER A 156 -4.41 -8.12 22.09
N PRO A 157 -3.67 -8.90 22.91
CA PRO A 157 -3.01 -8.37 24.10
C PRO A 157 -2.17 -7.13 23.78
N LEU A 158 -2.22 -6.09 24.63
CA LEU A 158 -1.46 -4.85 24.43
C LEU A 158 0.06 -5.08 24.31
N ALA A 159 0.58 -6.15 24.94
CA ALA A 159 1.96 -6.59 24.81
C ALA A 159 2.32 -7.05 23.38
N HIS A 160 1.32 -7.41 22.58
CA HIS A 160 1.44 -7.75 21.18
C HIS A 160 1.16 -6.54 20.26
N GLY A 161 0.71 -5.42 20.80
CA GLY A 161 0.63 -4.14 20.11
C GLY A 161 -0.65 -3.93 19.31
N HIS A 162 -0.79 -2.71 18.80
CA HIS A 162 -1.94 -2.21 18.05
C HIS A 162 -1.97 -2.71 16.59
N ALA A 163 -3.17 -2.79 16.00
CA ALA A 163 -3.33 -3.03 14.57
C ALA A 163 -2.77 -1.83 13.77
N ARG A 164 -2.09 -2.10 12.65
CA ARG A 164 -1.37 -1.07 11.89
C ARG A 164 -1.82 -0.96 10.44
N VAL A 165 -1.91 0.26 9.93
CA VAL A 165 -2.09 0.53 8.50
C VAL A 165 -0.96 1.42 8.02
N ILE A 166 -0.15 0.89 7.11
CA ILE A 166 1.03 1.55 6.56
C ILE A 166 0.77 1.89 5.10
N ASN A 167 0.81 3.19 4.77
CA ASN A 167 0.64 3.66 3.39
C ASN A 167 1.99 4.08 2.77
N THR A 168 2.36 3.49 1.65
CA THR A 168 3.60 3.84 0.93
C THR A 168 3.40 5.14 0.13
N SER A 169 3.95 6.23 0.65
CA SER A 169 4.05 7.54 0.01
C SER A 169 5.41 7.73 -0.69
N SER A 170 5.78 8.96 -1.04
CA SER A 170 7.01 9.30 -1.74
C SER A 170 7.45 10.73 -1.42
N SER A 171 8.74 11.02 -1.57
CA SER A 171 9.26 12.39 -1.63
C SER A 171 8.65 13.22 -2.77
N ALA A 172 7.97 12.56 -3.72
CA ALA A 172 7.17 13.20 -4.76
C ALA A 172 6.10 14.17 -4.22
N VAL A 173 5.67 14.00 -2.96
CA VAL A 173 4.74 14.92 -2.26
C VAL A 173 5.27 16.37 -2.26
N ASN A 174 6.58 16.57 -2.30
CA ASN A 174 7.18 17.90 -2.33
C ASN A 174 6.97 18.65 -3.66
N PHE A 175 6.49 17.96 -4.72
CA PHE A 175 6.24 18.54 -6.04
C PHE A 175 4.74 18.76 -6.34
N VAL A 176 3.87 18.59 -5.34
CA VAL A 176 2.44 18.84 -5.48
C VAL A 176 2.18 20.34 -5.71
N PRO A 177 1.15 20.72 -6.49
CA PRO A 177 0.71 22.11 -6.58
C PRO A 177 0.50 22.74 -5.20
N LYS A 178 0.73 24.06 -5.07
CA LYS A 178 0.52 24.78 -3.80
C LYS A 178 -0.91 24.69 -3.27
N THR A 179 -1.87 24.43 -4.16
CA THR A 179 -3.29 24.21 -3.83
C THR A 179 -3.57 22.83 -3.22
N GLY A 180 -2.59 21.93 -3.19
CA GLY A 180 -2.75 20.56 -2.71
C GLY A 180 -3.39 19.65 -3.77
N ILE A 181 -4.48 19.00 -3.40
CA ILE A 181 -5.21 18.10 -4.29
C ILE A 181 -5.98 18.92 -5.33
N THR A 182 -5.84 18.54 -6.61
CA THR A 182 -6.61 19.16 -7.70
C THR A 182 -7.91 18.37 -7.86
N TRP A 183 -8.96 18.78 -7.17
CA TRP A 183 -10.21 18.03 -7.06
C TRP A 183 -10.89 17.76 -8.41
N GLU A 184 -10.71 18.65 -9.38
CA GLU A 184 -11.22 18.52 -10.75
C GLU A 184 -10.66 17.27 -11.45
N THR A 185 -9.46 16.81 -11.07
CA THR A 185 -8.85 15.60 -11.63
C THR A 185 -9.49 14.30 -11.13
N LEU A 186 -10.30 14.36 -10.06
CA LEU A 186 -10.84 13.18 -9.39
C LEU A 186 -12.21 12.75 -9.94
N GLY A 187 -12.78 13.50 -10.88
CA GLY A 187 -14.01 13.11 -11.58
C GLY A 187 -13.80 11.98 -12.59
N THR A 188 -14.88 11.47 -13.15
CA THR A 188 -14.88 10.40 -14.17
C THR A 188 -15.32 10.89 -15.55
N ASP A 189 -15.57 12.19 -15.70
CA ASP A 189 -16.06 12.82 -16.93
C ASP A 189 -14.92 13.40 -17.80
N GLU A 190 -15.28 13.92 -18.97
CA GLU A 190 -14.29 14.54 -19.88
C GLU A 190 -13.57 15.75 -19.28
N SER A 191 -14.23 16.47 -18.37
CA SER A 191 -13.64 17.63 -17.69
C SER A 191 -12.49 17.20 -16.79
N SER A 192 -12.63 16.06 -16.12
CA SER A 192 -11.56 15.50 -15.29
C SER A 192 -10.38 15.04 -16.12
N ILE A 193 -10.62 14.49 -17.31
CA ILE A 193 -9.55 14.10 -18.25
C ILE A 193 -8.76 15.32 -18.69
N ALA A 194 -9.43 16.42 -19.05
CA ALA A 194 -8.78 17.67 -19.41
C ALA A 194 -7.95 18.23 -18.23
N ALA A 195 -8.49 18.17 -17.01
CA ALA A 195 -7.77 18.58 -15.80
C ALA A 195 -6.53 17.70 -15.55
N CYS A 196 -6.64 16.39 -15.74
CA CYS A 196 -5.52 15.45 -15.62
C CYS A 196 -4.40 15.78 -16.62
N LYS A 197 -4.75 16.05 -17.88
CA LYS A 197 -3.78 16.47 -18.92
C LYS A 197 -3.05 17.75 -18.55
N LYS A 198 -3.76 18.72 -17.96
CA LYS A 198 -3.18 19.99 -17.51
C LYS A 198 -2.22 19.80 -16.33
N LEU A 199 -2.55 18.93 -15.38
CA LEU A 199 -1.69 18.64 -14.23
C LEU A 199 -0.47 17.79 -14.62
N GLY A 200 -0.63 16.94 -15.63
CA GLY A 200 0.41 16.08 -16.16
C GLY A 200 0.72 14.88 -15.27
N THR A 201 1.36 13.88 -15.87
CA THR A 201 1.68 12.59 -15.25
C THR A 201 2.38 12.70 -13.89
N ASN A 202 3.39 13.56 -13.80
CA ASN A 202 4.17 13.75 -12.58
C ASN A 202 3.36 14.45 -11.48
N GLY A 203 2.52 15.44 -11.84
CA GLY A 203 1.64 16.13 -10.89
C GLY A 203 0.56 15.20 -10.34
N LEU A 204 -0.02 14.36 -11.21
CA LEU A 204 -0.97 13.30 -10.83
C LEU A 204 -0.34 12.28 -9.87
N TYR A 205 0.92 11.89 -10.12
CA TYR A 205 1.64 10.99 -9.22
C TYR A 205 1.91 11.65 -7.87
N ALA A 206 2.43 12.88 -7.87
CA ALA A 206 2.71 13.66 -6.67
C ALA A 206 1.46 13.83 -5.80
N GLN A 207 0.31 14.18 -6.39
CA GLN A 207 -0.94 14.30 -5.63
C GLN A 207 -1.42 12.95 -5.10
N SER A 208 -1.21 11.85 -5.82
CA SER A 208 -1.57 10.52 -5.32
C SER A 208 -0.76 10.17 -4.06
N LYS A 209 0.52 10.56 -4.03
CA LYS A 209 1.37 10.34 -2.85
C LYS A 209 1.03 11.27 -1.70
N LEU A 210 0.52 12.48 -1.98
CA LEU A 210 -0.06 13.33 -0.94
C LEU A 210 -1.36 12.73 -0.39
N GLY A 211 -2.19 12.15 -1.25
CA GLY A 211 -3.39 11.40 -0.87
C GLY A 211 -3.08 10.32 0.17
N ASN A 212 -1.98 9.57 0.00
CA ASN A 212 -1.53 8.57 0.97
C ASN A 212 -1.17 9.17 2.34
N VAL A 213 -0.52 10.34 2.36
CA VAL A 213 -0.18 11.05 3.62
C VAL A 213 -1.44 11.56 4.31
N LEU A 214 -2.33 12.21 3.56
CA LEU A 214 -3.60 12.72 4.08
C LEU A 214 -4.46 11.58 4.63
N PHE A 215 -4.54 10.46 3.90
CA PHE A 215 -5.27 9.29 4.34
C PHE A 215 -4.69 8.70 5.62
N SER A 216 -3.37 8.55 5.73
CA SER A 216 -2.74 8.10 6.98
C SER A 216 -3.04 9.02 8.16
N ASN A 217 -2.97 10.34 7.96
CA ASN A 217 -3.24 11.31 9.02
C ASN A 217 -4.70 11.26 9.48
N GLU A 218 -5.65 11.21 8.55
CA GLU A 218 -7.07 11.11 8.88
C GLU A 218 -7.43 9.77 9.50
N LEU A 219 -6.83 8.67 9.03
CA LEU A 219 -7.06 7.34 9.62
C LEU A 219 -6.54 7.28 11.06
N ALA A 220 -5.34 7.82 11.32
CA ALA A 220 -4.81 7.92 12.68
C ALA A 220 -5.73 8.76 13.58
N LYS A 221 -6.14 9.96 13.14
CA LYS A 221 -7.02 10.84 13.93
C LYS A 221 -8.36 10.20 14.27
N ARG A 222 -8.97 9.47 13.33
CA ARG A 222 -10.32 8.92 13.50
C ARG A 222 -10.37 7.60 14.26
N TYR A 223 -9.30 6.81 14.23
CA TYR A 223 -9.32 5.43 14.73
C TYR A 223 -8.25 5.12 15.79
N VAL A 224 -7.46 6.11 16.23
CA VAL A 224 -6.47 5.92 17.33
C VAL A 224 -7.13 5.42 18.62
N ASP A 225 -8.29 5.95 18.99
CA ASP A 225 -9.04 5.52 20.19
C ASP A 225 -9.59 4.09 20.08
N GLN A 226 -9.63 3.55 18.86
CA GLN A 226 -10.02 2.17 18.57
C GLN A 226 -8.79 1.26 18.41
N GLY A 227 -7.60 1.76 18.73
CA GLY A 227 -6.35 1.00 18.71
C GLY A 227 -5.75 0.79 17.34
N ILE A 228 -6.11 1.60 16.33
CA ILE A 228 -5.46 1.58 15.01
C ILE A 228 -4.35 2.62 14.96
N ILE A 229 -3.14 2.16 14.65
CA ILE A 229 -2.01 3.04 14.32
C ILE A 229 -1.92 3.17 12.81
N SER A 230 -2.00 4.39 12.28
CA SER A 230 -1.74 4.65 10.87
C SER A 230 -0.47 5.47 10.67
N SER A 231 0.30 5.14 9.64
CA SER A 231 1.51 5.87 9.28
C SER A 231 1.72 5.85 7.77
N SER A 232 2.32 6.92 7.25
CA SER A 232 2.80 6.97 5.86
C SER A 232 4.32 6.99 5.85
N LEU A 233 4.94 6.31 4.89
CA LEU A 233 6.40 6.30 4.72
C LEU A 233 6.81 6.63 3.29
N HIS A 234 8.01 7.18 3.13
CA HIS A 234 8.71 7.21 1.85
C HIS A 234 9.84 6.17 1.91
N PRO A 235 9.86 5.16 1.03
CA PRO A 235 10.86 4.09 1.11
C PRO A 235 12.27 4.52 0.65
N GLY A 236 12.47 5.79 0.25
CA GLY A 236 13.70 6.27 -0.39
C GLY A 236 13.67 6.12 -1.91
N THR A 237 14.75 6.53 -2.58
CA THR A 237 14.96 6.25 -4.01
C THR A 237 15.39 4.79 -4.17
N CYS A 238 14.44 3.86 -4.06
CA CYS A 238 14.69 2.47 -4.39
C CYS A 238 14.66 2.31 -5.92
N MET A 239 15.68 1.65 -6.49
CA MET A 239 15.62 1.15 -7.87
C MET A 239 14.63 -0.02 -7.92
N VAL A 240 13.33 0.29 -7.90
CA VAL A 240 12.25 -0.69 -8.07
C VAL A 240 11.73 -0.65 -9.50
N TYR A 241 11.28 -1.81 -9.99
CA TYR A 241 10.76 -2.07 -11.34
C TYR A 241 9.65 -1.12 -11.84
N LEU A 242 9.16 -0.18 -11.02
CA LEU A 242 8.22 0.87 -11.40
C LEU A 242 8.75 1.82 -12.49
N CYS A 243 10.05 1.84 -12.74
CA CYS A 243 10.66 2.62 -13.82
C CYS A 243 10.65 1.92 -15.20
N HIS A 244 10.21 0.66 -15.31
CA HIS A 244 10.15 -0.03 -16.61
C HIS A 244 8.70 -0.11 -17.11
N SER A 245 8.47 0.48 -18.27
CA SER A 245 7.19 0.70 -18.95
C SER A 245 6.55 -0.57 -19.56
N ASP A 246 6.68 -1.72 -18.91
CA ASP A 246 6.04 -2.96 -19.35
C ASP A 246 4.84 -3.29 -18.45
N PHE A 247 3.78 -2.51 -18.67
CA PHE A 247 2.42 -2.70 -18.16
C PHE A 247 1.58 -3.49 -19.15
#